data_AF-A0A5J4KFZ7-F1
#
_entry.id   AF-A0A5J4KFZ7-F1
#
_cell.length_a   1.000
_cell.length_b   1.000
_cell.length_c   1.000
_cell.angle_alpha   90.00
_cell.angle_beta   90.00
_cell.angle_gamma   90.00
#
_symmetry.space_group_name_H-M   'P 1'
#
loop_
_entity.id
_entity.type
_entity.pdbx_description
1 polymer ?
#
loop_
_entity_poly.entity_id
_entity_poly.type
_entity_poly.pdbx_seq_one_letter_code
_entity_poly.pdbx_strand_id
1 'polypeptide(L)'
;MPEGRGTRTIEVMAYIPDNVKWYLAELVEEIKVEGDNENIVHNNLVLIRADSPEEAYTKALAKGQRLNDTYENVDGKKVQATFRGISDLNAILDDLEDGAEIAYEEMTDVSEDEIAEMLPEKDQLGIFQPDEADDVDVHRPDFSNSAVEEAMRIIRKSERDK
;
A
#
# COMPACT_ATOMS: atom_id res chain seq x y z
N MET A 1 52.64 3.33 -8.38
CA MET A 1 51.69 2.32 -8.91
C MET A 1 52.16 0.97 -8.40
N PRO A 2 51.38 0.30 -7.53
CA PRO A 2 50.14 -0.33 -7.97
C PRO A 2 48.90 -0.09 -7.10
N GLU A 3 47.76 -0.34 -7.75
CA GLU A 3 46.49 -0.91 -7.28
C GLU A 3 45.59 -0.11 -6.32
N GLY A 4 44.55 0.46 -6.94
CA GLY A 4 43.39 1.04 -6.27
C GLY A 4 42.60 -0.02 -5.51
N ARG A 5 42.38 0.25 -4.23
CA ARG A 5 41.40 -0.46 -3.40
C ARG A 5 40.01 -0.09 -3.91
N GLY A 6 39.38 -1.01 -4.63
CA GLY A 6 37.94 -0.98 -4.82
C GLY A 6 37.27 -1.11 -3.46
N THR A 7 36.64 -0.04 -3.00
CA THR A 7 35.68 -0.10 -1.90
C THR A 7 34.52 -0.97 -2.35
N ARG A 8 34.49 -2.23 -1.89
CA ARG A 8 33.27 -3.03 -1.91
C ARG A 8 32.35 -2.45 -0.84
N THR A 9 31.33 -1.72 -1.26
CA THR A 9 30.15 -1.50 -0.44
C THR A 9 29.58 -2.89 -0.16
N ILE A 10 29.61 -3.33 1.10
CA ILE A 10 28.84 -4.49 1.50
C ILE A 10 27.41 -3.97 1.60
N GLU A 11 26.58 -4.30 0.60
CA GLU A 11 25.14 -4.17 0.74
C GLU A 11 24.74 -5.11 1.88
N VAL A 12 24.50 -4.53 3.06
CA VAL A 12 23.92 -5.27 4.17
C VAL A 12 22.44 -5.42 3.83
N MET A 13 22.13 -6.45 3.03
CA MET A 13 20.75 -6.88 2.84
C MET A 13 20.25 -7.39 4.19
N ALA A 14 19.00 -7.08 4.53
CA ALA A 14 18.35 -7.68 5.69
C ALA A 14 18.47 -9.20 5.61
N TYR A 15 18.84 -9.86 6.72
CA TYR A 15 18.86 -11.32 6.77
C TYR A 15 17.43 -11.83 6.72
N ILE A 16 17.07 -12.49 5.62
CA ILE A 16 15.76 -13.11 5.43
C ILE A 16 15.98 -14.64 5.50
N PRO A 17 15.36 -15.34 6.47
CA PRO A 17 15.44 -16.79 6.55
C PRO A 17 14.96 -17.47 5.26
N ASP A 18 15.61 -18.56 4.86
CA ASP A 18 15.31 -19.30 3.60
C ASP A 18 13.86 -19.86 3.54
N ASN A 19 13.19 -19.96 4.70
CA ASN A 19 11.82 -20.44 4.81
C ASN A 19 10.76 -19.35 4.64
N VAL A 20 11.13 -18.07 4.53
CA VAL A 20 10.17 -16.99 4.28
C VAL A 20 9.53 -17.19 2.91
N LYS A 21 8.20 -17.13 2.87
CA LYS A 21 7.40 -17.25 1.65
C LYS A 21 6.47 -16.09 1.38
N TRP A 22 6.33 -15.20 2.34
CA TRP A 22 5.39 -14.10 2.31
C TRP A 22 6.11 -12.77 2.51
N TYR A 23 5.70 -11.79 1.74
CA TYR A 23 6.20 -10.43 1.78
C TYR A 23 5.00 -9.48 1.77
N LEU A 24 5.09 -8.38 2.50
CA LEU A 24 4.14 -7.28 2.45
C LEU A 24 4.71 -6.19 1.55
N ALA A 25 4.00 -5.84 0.48
CA ALA A 25 4.36 -4.74 -0.41
C ALA A 25 3.40 -3.57 -0.22
N GLU A 26 3.94 -2.36 -0.16
CA GLU A 26 3.19 -1.12 -0.21
C GLU A 26 3.22 -0.54 -1.62
N LEU A 27 2.06 -0.47 -2.28
CA LEU A 27 1.94 -0.02 -3.66
C LEU A 27 1.28 1.36 -3.71
N VAL A 28 2.01 2.37 -4.17
CA VAL A 28 1.52 3.74 -4.27
C VAL A 28 0.82 3.95 -5.62
N GLU A 29 -0.47 4.30 -5.59
CA GLU A 29 -1.30 4.64 -6.75
C GLU A 29 -1.78 6.08 -6.61
N GLU A 30 -1.60 6.88 -7.67
CA GLU A 30 -2.14 8.24 -7.77
C GLU A 30 -3.35 8.25 -8.70
N ILE A 31 -4.44 8.85 -8.24
CA ILE A 31 -5.67 9.02 -9.01
C ILE A 31 -5.91 10.51 -9.24
N LYS A 32 -6.19 10.86 -10.49
CA LYS A 32 -6.54 12.22 -10.91
C LYS A 32 -7.85 12.21 -11.66
N VAL A 33 -8.76 13.10 -11.27
CA VAL A 33 -10.05 13.30 -11.90
C VAL A 33 -9.99 14.56 -12.76
N GLU A 34 -10.51 14.49 -13.98
CA GLU A 34 -10.56 15.62 -14.89
C GLU A 34 -11.27 16.83 -14.28
N GLY A 35 -10.60 17.98 -14.33
CA GLY A 35 -11.12 19.25 -13.81
C GLY A 35 -10.85 19.49 -12.31
N ASP A 36 -10.35 18.48 -11.60
CA ASP A 36 -9.98 18.62 -10.19
C ASP A 36 -8.49 18.94 -10.05
N ASN A 37 -8.15 19.82 -9.11
CA ASN A 37 -6.76 20.27 -8.91
C ASN A 37 -5.98 19.38 -7.93
N GLU A 38 -6.69 18.56 -7.16
CA GLU A 38 -6.12 17.67 -6.15
C GLU A 38 -6.09 16.23 -6.69
N ASN A 39 -5.06 15.49 -6.29
CA ASN A 39 -4.96 14.06 -6.54
C ASN A 39 -5.35 13.28 -5.28
N ILE A 40 -5.80 12.05 -5.48
CA ILE A 40 -5.95 11.06 -4.42
C ILE A 40 -4.73 10.14 -4.50
N VAL A 41 -4.16 9.77 -3.35
CA VAL A 41 -3.07 8.81 -3.28
C VAL A 41 -3.51 7.63 -2.43
N HIS A 42 -3.48 6.44 -3.02
CA HIS A 42 -3.67 5.19 -2.30
C HIS A 42 -2.31 4.57 -1.99
N ASN A 43 -2.10 4.18 -0.74
CA ASN A 43 -1.00 3.31 -0.35
C ASN A 43 -1.57 1.90 -0.06
N ASN A 44 -1.49 1.02 -1.05
CA ASN A 44 -2.13 -0.29 -0.98
C ASN A 44 -1.20 -1.32 -0.35
N LEU A 45 -1.61 -1.90 0.79
CA LEU A 45 -0.92 -3.04 1.42
C LEU A 45 -1.28 -4.35 0.70
N VAL A 46 -0.28 -5.03 0.16
CA VAL A 46 -0.48 -6.22 -0.68
C VAL A 46 0.44 -7.36 -0.26
N LEU A 47 -0.19 -8.49 0.07
CA LEU A 47 0.53 -9.73 0.33
C LEU A 47 1.09 -10.34 -0.96
N ILE A 48 2.38 -10.67 -0.96
CA ILE A 48 3.13 -11.27 -2.06
C ILE A 48 3.71 -12.60 -1.61
N ARG A 49 3.33 -13.68 -2.30
CA ARG A 49 4.01 -14.96 -2.15
C ARG A 49 5.24 -15.02 -3.05
N ALA A 50 6.41 -15.27 -2.50
CA ALA A 50 7.65 -15.39 -3.27
C ALA A 50 8.68 -16.29 -2.57
N ASP A 51 9.60 -16.86 -3.34
CA ASP A 51 10.70 -17.68 -2.87
C ASP A 51 12.00 -16.89 -2.66
N SER A 52 12.04 -15.62 -3.06
CA SER A 52 13.14 -14.68 -2.78
C SER A 52 12.66 -13.22 -2.75
N PRO A 53 13.46 -12.30 -2.17
CA PRO A 53 13.15 -10.87 -2.18
C PRO A 53 13.04 -10.28 -3.59
N GLU A 54 13.87 -10.71 -4.53
CA GLU A 54 13.84 -10.26 -5.93
C GLU A 54 12.58 -10.73 -6.65
N GLU A 55 12.14 -11.95 -6.39
CA GLU A 55 10.87 -12.45 -6.92
C GLU A 55 9.69 -11.67 -6.30
N ALA A 56 9.75 -11.37 -5.00
CA ALA A 56 8.73 -10.55 -4.32
C ALA A 56 8.62 -9.16 -4.96
N TYR A 57 9.76 -8.48 -5.16
CA TYR A 57 9.84 -7.19 -5.81
C TYR A 57 9.27 -7.22 -7.23
N THR A 58 9.64 -8.23 -8.02
CA THR A 58 9.16 -8.39 -9.40
C THR A 58 7.64 -8.59 -9.43
N LYS A 59 7.10 -9.42 -8.52
CA LYS A 59 5.66 -9.67 -8.40
C LYS A 59 4.90 -8.43 -7.92
N ALA A 60 5.45 -7.68 -6.98
CA ALA A 60 4.89 -6.42 -6.48
C ALA A 60 4.82 -5.37 -7.60
N LEU A 61 5.91 -5.18 -8.37
CA LEU A 61 5.92 -4.30 -9.54
C LEU A 61 4.86 -4.71 -10.56
N ALA A 62 4.79 -6.00 -10.89
CA ALA A 62 3.81 -6.50 -11.86
C ALA A 62 2.37 -6.25 -11.39
N LYS A 63 2.09 -6.37 -10.08
CA LYS A 63 0.79 -6.04 -9.49
C LYS A 63 0.50 -4.55 -9.56
N GLY A 64 1.45 -3.71 -9.14
CA GLY A 64 1.33 -2.26 -9.22
C GLY A 64 1.05 -1.79 -10.63
N GLN A 65 1.76 -2.32 -11.64
CA GLN A 65 1.53 -1.97 -13.04
C GLN A 65 0.10 -2.27 -13.53
N ARG A 66 -0.60 -3.25 -12.93
CA ARG A 66 -2.02 -3.54 -13.24
C ARG A 66 -3.00 -2.54 -12.62
N LEU A 67 -2.56 -1.70 -11.68
CA LEU A 67 -3.35 -0.62 -11.11
C LEU A 67 -3.50 0.56 -12.09
N ASN A 68 -2.52 0.77 -12.98
CA ASN A 68 -2.64 1.78 -14.04
C ASN A 68 -3.92 1.57 -14.84
N ASP A 69 -4.72 2.62 -14.93
CA ASP A 69 -6.02 2.56 -15.59
C ASP A 69 -6.51 3.94 -16.01
N THR A 70 -7.42 3.97 -16.97
CA THR A 70 -8.10 5.17 -17.41
C THR A 70 -9.55 4.84 -17.68
N TYR A 71 -10.47 5.51 -17.00
CA TYR A 71 -11.90 5.25 -17.11
C TYR A 71 -12.72 6.54 -16.94
N GLU A 72 -14.02 6.47 -17.22
CA GLU A 72 -14.96 7.56 -16.90
C GLU A 72 -15.68 7.21 -15.60
N ASN A 73 -15.78 8.15 -14.67
CA ASN A 73 -16.59 7.98 -13.46
C ASN A 73 -18.09 8.22 -13.75
N VAL A 74 -18.94 8.10 -12.73
CA VAL A 74 -20.41 8.29 -12.86
C VAL A 74 -20.82 9.68 -13.33
N ASP A 75 -19.99 10.70 -13.11
CA ASP A 75 -20.21 12.06 -13.59
C ASP A 75 -19.74 12.27 -15.03
N GLY A 76 -19.23 11.22 -15.69
CA GLY A 76 -18.66 11.27 -17.03
C GLY A 76 -17.30 11.97 -17.10
N LYS A 77 -16.66 12.23 -15.96
CA LYS A 77 -15.31 12.80 -15.91
C LYS A 77 -14.28 11.70 -16.13
N LYS A 78 -13.23 12.01 -16.89
CA LYS A 78 -12.10 11.10 -17.07
C LYS A 78 -11.29 10.98 -15.78
N VAL A 79 -11.07 9.76 -15.33
CA VAL A 79 -10.20 9.39 -14.21
C VAL A 79 -8.95 8.71 -14.74
N GLN A 80 -7.79 9.12 -14.22
CA GLN A 80 -6.49 8.50 -14.50
C GLN A 80 -5.91 7.94 -13.20
N ALA A 81 -5.84 6.62 -13.11
CA ALA A 81 -5.08 5.91 -12.09
C ALA A 81 -3.67 5.62 -12.59
N THR A 82 -2.66 5.92 -11.77
CA THR A 82 -1.24 5.78 -12.12
C THR A 82 -0.47 5.13 -10.97
N PHE A 83 0.09 3.96 -11.21
CA PHE A 83 1.04 3.35 -10.28
C PHE A 83 2.33 4.16 -10.24
N ARG A 84 2.66 4.65 -9.04
CA ARG A 84 3.81 5.51 -8.80
C ARG A 84 5.06 4.73 -8.38
N GLY A 85 4.88 3.59 -7.72
CA GLY A 85 5.99 2.75 -7.29
C GLY A 85 5.66 1.93 -6.04
N ILE A 86 6.66 1.20 -5.57
CA ILE A 86 6.62 0.48 -4.30
C ILE A 86 7.25 1.40 -3.25
N SER A 87 6.51 1.78 -2.21
CA SER A 87 7.06 2.59 -1.09
C SER A 87 7.83 1.71 -0.11
N ASP A 88 7.38 0.48 0.09
CA ASP A 88 8.03 -0.47 1.00
C ASP A 88 7.77 -1.94 0.59
N LEU A 89 8.69 -2.83 0.98
CA LEU A 89 8.62 -4.27 0.73
C LEU A 89 9.32 -5.06 1.84
N ASN A 90 8.54 -5.62 2.76
CA ASN A 90 9.04 -6.33 3.93
C ASN A 90 8.77 -7.83 3.86
N ALA A 91 9.69 -8.63 4.38
CA ALA A 91 9.47 -10.05 4.62
C ALA A 91 8.55 -10.25 5.83
N ILE A 92 7.57 -11.14 5.72
CA ILE A 92 6.78 -11.61 6.87
C ILE A 92 7.48 -12.84 7.41
N LEU A 93 8.00 -12.73 8.63
CA LEU A 93 8.82 -13.77 9.25
C LEU A 93 7.99 -14.88 9.89
N ASP A 94 6.78 -14.54 10.34
CA ASP A 94 5.84 -15.47 10.95
C ASP A 94 5.03 -16.23 9.90
N ASP A 95 4.55 -17.41 10.28
CA ASP A 95 3.50 -18.08 9.52
C ASP A 95 2.20 -17.26 9.61
N LEU A 96 1.43 -17.23 8.52
CA LEU A 96 0.16 -16.48 8.50
C LEU A 96 -0.92 -17.21 9.30
N GLU A 97 -0.96 -16.94 10.59
CA GLU A 97 -1.92 -17.47 11.56
C GLU A 97 -2.44 -16.39 12.53
N ASP A 98 -3.31 -16.78 13.46
CA ASP A 98 -3.83 -15.87 14.49
C ASP A 98 -2.68 -15.34 15.35
N GLY A 99 -2.58 -14.01 15.46
CA GLY A 99 -1.50 -13.33 16.18
C GLY A 99 -0.20 -13.15 15.40
N ALA A 100 -0.12 -13.56 14.14
CA ALA A 100 1.08 -13.37 13.31
C ALA A 100 1.38 -11.88 13.08
N GLU A 101 2.65 -11.49 13.25
CA GLU A 101 3.10 -10.14 12.94
C GLU A 101 3.28 -9.97 11.43
N ILE A 102 2.56 -9.01 10.84
CA ILE A 102 2.59 -8.74 9.39
C ILE A 102 3.65 -7.70 9.03
N ALA A 103 3.86 -6.71 9.91
CA ALA A 103 4.91 -5.70 9.81
C ALA A 103 5.14 -5.10 11.20
N TYR A 104 6.35 -4.57 11.43
CA TYR A 104 6.68 -3.78 12.62
C TYR A 104 7.37 -2.49 12.19
N GLU A 105 7.22 -1.45 13.01
CA GLU A 105 7.96 -0.20 12.87
C GLU A 105 8.66 0.10 14.21
N GLU A 106 9.96 0.44 14.14
CA GLU A 106 10.71 0.89 15.32
C GLU A 106 10.86 2.40 15.28
N MET A 107 10.35 3.06 16.30
CA MET A 107 10.48 4.51 16.49
C MET A 107 11.32 4.78 17.75
N THR A 108 12.23 5.73 17.66
CA THR A 108 13.10 6.14 18.77
C THR A 108 12.86 7.59 19.14
N ASP A 109 13.00 7.94 20.41
CA ASP A 109 12.82 9.32 20.92
C ASP A 109 11.40 9.87 20.75
N VAL A 110 10.39 8.98 20.85
CA VAL A 110 8.97 9.34 20.81
C VAL A 110 8.52 9.81 22.19
N SER A 111 7.85 10.95 22.27
CA SER A 111 7.30 11.50 23.50
C SER A 111 6.03 10.77 23.97
N GLU A 112 5.68 10.91 25.25
CA GLU A 112 4.43 10.33 25.79
C GLU A 112 3.18 10.88 25.08
N ASP A 113 3.19 12.15 24.68
CA ASP A 113 2.07 12.76 23.96
C ASP A 113 1.94 12.15 22.56
N GLU A 114 3.05 11.93 21.84
CA GLU A 114 3.05 11.25 20.53
C GLU A 114 2.60 9.78 20.66
N ILE A 115 3.03 9.06 21.72
CA ILE A 115 2.56 7.70 21.99
C ILE A 115 1.05 7.69 22.26
N ALA A 116 0.53 8.69 22.98
CA ALA A 116 -0.90 8.80 23.25
C ALA A 116 -1.70 9.05 21.96
N GLU A 117 -1.17 9.83 21.01
CA GLU A 117 -1.79 10.07 19.70
C GLU A 117 -1.85 8.80 18.83
N MET A 118 -0.95 7.83 19.03
CA MET A 118 -0.95 6.54 18.33
C MET A 118 -2.04 5.58 18.84
N LEU A 119 -2.68 5.88 19.97
CA LEU A 119 -3.64 5.00 20.64
C LEU A 119 -5.06 5.55 20.54
N PRO A 120 -5.73 5.39 19.38
CA PRO A 120 -7.11 5.83 19.24
C PRO A 120 -8.04 5.08 20.20
N GLU A 121 -9.12 5.74 20.63
CA GLU A 121 -10.17 5.08 21.40
C GLU A 121 -10.83 3.97 20.57
N LYS A 122 -11.47 3.01 21.25
CA LYS A 122 -12.04 1.82 20.59
C LYS A 122 -12.99 2.18 19.44
N ASP A 123 -13.86 3.15 19.65
CA ASP A 123 -14.85 3.60 18.65
C ASP A 123 -14.22 4.41 17.50
N GLN A 124 -12.94 4.78 17.62
CA GLN A 124 -12.15 5.44 16.58
C GLN A 124 -11.31 4.44 15.76
N LEU A 125 -11.20 3.18 16.16
CA LEU A 125 -10.56 2.15 15.32
C LEU A 125 -11.43 1.86 14.10
N GLY A 126 -10.83 1.78 12.91
CA GLY A 126 -11.55 1.76 11.64
C GLY A 126 -12.65 0.69 11.49
N ILE A 127 -12.54 -0.46 12.17
CA ILE A 127 -13.59 -1.51 12.14
C ILE A 127 -14.85 -1.14 12.92
N PHE A 128 -14.77 -0.19 13.85
CA PHE A 128 -15.89 0.28 14.66
C PHE A 128 -16.45 1.62 14.19
N GLN A 129 -15.77 2.27 13.24
CA GLN A 129 -16.27 3.48 12.59
C GLN A 129 -17.34 3.09 11.55
N PRO A 130 -18.40 3.90 11.39
CA PRO A 130 -19.34 3.72 10.29
C PRO A 130 -18.61 3.91 8.95
N ASP A 131 -19.00 3.14 7.93
CA ASP A 131 -18.53 3.40 6.57
C ASP A 131 -18.94 4.84 6.22
N GLU A 132 -17.98 5.71 5.88
CA GLU A 132 -18.21 7.12 5.52
C GLU A 132 -19.15 7.31 4.30
N ALA A 133 -19.69 6.23 3.74
CA ALA A 133 -20.73 6.24 2.70
C ALA A 133 -22.09 6.77 3.21
N ASP A 134 -22.33 6.84 4.52
CA ASP A 134 -23.60 7.29 5.09
C ASP A 134 -23.66 8.80 5.46
N ASP A 135 -22.52 9.50 5.52
CA ASP A 135 -22.46 10.93 5.83
C ASP A 135 -22.10 11.76 4.58
N VAL A 136 -23.15 12.20 3.86
CA VAL A 136 -23.06 13.07 2.69
C VAL A 136 -22.67 14.49 3.11
N ASP A 137 -21.38 14.72 3.41
CA ASP A 137 -20.85 16.08 3.55
C ASP A 137 -20.69 16.74 2.16
N VAL A 138 -21.63 17.63 1.85
CA VAL A 138 -21.75 18.42 0.61
C VAL A 138 -20.60 19.41 0.33
N HIS A 139 -19.53 19.41 1.14
CA HIS A 139 -18.33 20.22 0.90
C HIS A 139 -17.01 19.44 0.81
N ARG A 140 -17.01 18.12 1.02
CA ARG A 140 -15.89 17.28 0.58
C ARG A 140 -16.05 17.07 -0.93
N PRO A 141 -14.99 17.16 -1.76
CA PRO A 141 -15.09 16.65 -3.11
C PRO A 141 -15.59 15.20 -2.99
N ASP A 142 -16.63 14.83 -3.74
CA ASP A 142 -17.30 13.53 -3.58
C ASP A 142 -16.37 12.38 -3.99
N PHE A 143 -15.51 11.99 -3.06
CA PHE A 143 -14.62 10.84 -3.15
C PHE A 143 -15.26 9.58 -2.55
N SER A 144 -16.45 9.70 -1.97
CA SER A 144 -17.22 8.59 -1.39
C SER A 144 -17.65 7.61 -2.49
N ASN A 145 -18.04 8.13 -3.66
CA ASN A 145 -18.23 7.31 -4.85
C ASN A 145 -16.90 6.78 -5.39
N SER A 146 -15.81 7.55 -5.40
CA SER A 146 -14.55 7.08 -6.01
C SER A 146 -13.88 5.96 -5.22
N ALA A 147 -13.86 6.00 -3.88
CA ALA A 147 -13.25 4.95 -3.06
C ALA A 147 -14.04 3.63 -3.10
N VAL A 148 -15.38 3.71 -3.07
CA VAL A 148 -16.26 2.54 -3.20
C VAL A 148 -16.26 2.00 -4.63
N GLU A 149 -16.28 2.86 -5.65
CA GLU A 149 -16.12 2.46 -7.06
C GLU A 149 -14.77 1.82 -7.30
N GLU A 150 -13.72 2.32 -6.67
CA GLU A 150 -12.37 1.78 -6.76
C GLU A 150 -12.24 0.44 -6.05
N ALA A 151 -12.77 0.30 -4.83
CA ALA A 151 -12.85 -0.98 -4.14
C ALA A 151 -13.66 -2.01 -4.97
N MET A 152 -14.82 -1.61 -5.50
CA MET A 152 -15.62 -2.43 -6.41
C MET A 152 -14.89 -2.77 -7.72
N ARG A 153 -14.10 -1.84 -8.26
CA ARG A 153 -13.26 -2.03 -9.45
C ARG A 153 -12.16 -3.04 -9.17
N ILE A 154 -11.44 -2.91 -8.06
CA ILE A 154 -10.37 -3.82 -7.63
C ILE A 154 -10.95 -5.22 -7.44
N ILE A 155 -12.10 -5.35 -6.77
CA ILE A 155 -12.80 -6.63 -6.58
C ILE A 155 -13.16 -7.25 -7.94
N ARG A 156 -13.85 -6.51 -8.83
CA ARG A 156 -14.22 -7.00 -10.18
C ARG A 156 -13.02 -7.36 -11.06
N LYS A 157 -11.88 -6.66 -10.91
CA LYS A 157 -10.64 -6.96 -11.64
C LYS A 157 -9.99 -8.23 -11.09
N SER A 158 -9.95 -8.40 -9.77
CA SER A 158 -9.41 -9.60 -9.12
C SER A 158 -10.20 -10.89 -9.42
N GLU A 159 -11.51 -10.79 -9.67
CA GLU A 159 -12.36 -11.92 -10.04
C GLU A 159 -12.18 -12.36 -11.50
N ARG A 160 -11.78 -11.44 -12.40
CA ARG A 160 -11.54 -11.74 -13.83
C ARG A 160 -10.17 -12.36 -14.10
N ASP A 161 -9.24 -12.22 -13.17
CA ASP A 161 -7.87 -12.72 -13.26
C ASP A 161 -7.66 -14.08 -12.55
N LYS A 162 -8.74 -14.72 -12.06
CA LYS A 162 -8.77 -16.11 -11.56
C LYS A 162 -9.11 -17.09 -12.69
#